data_AF-A0A9X5YV93-F1
#
_entry.id   AF-A0A9X5YV93-F1
#
_cell.length_a   1.000
_cell.length_b   1.000
_cell.length_c   1.000
_cell.angle_alpha   90.00
_cell.angle_beta   90.00
_cell.angle_gamma   90.00
#
_symmetry.space_group_name_H-M   'P 1'
#
loop_
_entity.id
_entity.type
_entity.pdbx_description
1 polymer ?
#
loop_
_entity_poly.entity_id
_entity_poly.type
_entity_poly.pdbx_seq_one_letter_code
_entity_poly.pdbx_strand_id
1 'polypeptide(L)'
;MTTRTVSTWPPAVELTAAELDGARAMLAHYDAPASRRAFALGLMAASIESTLTGAYSQDAETVSLRRALAVAAVVDEIPDRRTVLTARLAEAERYATTSTTVPGWWADQATKLRAELTTLDTLEEDQ
;
A
#
# COMPACT_ATOMS: atom_id res chain seq x y z
N MET A 1 4.39 -18.63 -9.85
CA MET A 1 3.21 -17.82 -9.46
C MET A 1 2.76 -18.31 -8.10
N THR A 2 2.74 -17.44 -7.09
CA THR A 2 2.46 -17.84 -5.70
C THR A 2 1.08 -17.31 -5.30
N THR A 3 0.07 -18.17 -5.34
CA THR A 3 -1.27 -17.90 -4.80
C THR A 3 -1.22 -18.05 -3.28
N ARG A 4 -1.82 -17.13 -2.51
CA ARG A 4 -1.84 -17.20 -1.05
C ARG A 4 -3.27 -17.45 -0.58
N THR A 5 -3.49 -18.61 0.04
CA THR A 5 -4.79 -19.00 0.60
C THR A 5 -4.88 -18.51 2.04
N VAL A 6 -5.86 -17.65 2.34
CA VAL A 6 -6.18 -17.28 3.73
C VAL A 6 -7.29 -18.22 4.21
N SER A 7 -6.97 -19.10 5.16
CA SER A 7 -7.92 -20.09 5.69
C SER A 7 -8.55 -19.63 7.00
N THR A 8 -9.86 -19.46 6.99
CA THR A 8 -10.82 -20.00 7.95
C THR A 8 -12.18 -19.92 7.27
N TRP A 9 -12.98 -21.00 7.33
CA TRP A 9 -14.40 -20.97 7.00
C TRP A 9 -15.02 -19.60 7.36
N PRO A 10 -15.67 -18.89 6.41
CA PRO A 10 -16.28 -19.33 5.15
C PRO A 10 -15.25 -19.53 4.00
N PRO A 11 -15.60 -19.93 2.74
CA PRO A 11 -14.65 -20.52 1.80
C PRO A 11 -13.47 -19.60 1.52
N ALA A 12 -12.27 -20.19 1.44
CA ALA A 12 -11.04 -19.45 1.25
C ALA A 12 -11.15 -18.59 -0.02
N VAL A 13 -11.07 -17.29 0.15
CA VAL A 13 -11.05 -16.35 -0.97
C VAL A 13 -9.66 -16.41 -1.57
N GLU A 14 -9.56 -16.94 -2.80
CA GLU A 14 -8.31 -16.88 -3.55
C GLU A 14 -8.07 -15.45 -4.01
N LEU A 15 -6.94 -14.90 -3.58
CA LEU A 15 -6.44 -13.62 -4.05
C LEU A 15 -5.47 -13.86 -5.21
N THR A 16 -5.66 -13.10 -6.26
CA THR A 16 -4.76 -13.08 -7.42
C THR A 16 -3.46 -12.39 -7.07
N ALA A 17 -2.40 -12.68 -7.84
CA ALA A 17 -1.13 -11.95 -7.71
C ALA A 17 -1.32 -10.44 -7.90
N ALA A 18 -2.16 -10.03 -8.85
CA ALA A 18 -2.46 -8.62 -9.11
C ALA A 18 -3.11 -7.92 -7.90
N GLU A 19 -4.00 -8.59 -7.18
CA GLU A 19 -4.61 -8.04 -5.96
C GLU A 19 -3.58 -7.90 -4.84
N LEU A 20 -2.70 -8.89 -4.67
CA LEU A 20 -1.63 -8.83 -3.67
C LEU A 20 -0.61 -7.74 -4.02
N ASP A 21 -0.24 -7.57 -5.28
CA ASP A 21 0.70 -6.54 -5.73
C ASP A 21 0.10 -5.14 -5.59
N GLY A 22 -1.19 -4.98 -5.92
CA GLY A 22 -1.93 -3.73 -5.66
C GLY A 22 -1.96 -3.40 -4.17
N ALA A 23 -2.18 -4.39 -3.31
CA ALA A 23 -2.14 -4.22 -1.86
C ALA A 23 -0.75 -3.83 -1.33
N ARG A 24 0.33 -4.45 -1.85
CA ARG A 24 1.71 -4.08 -1.53
C ARG A 24 2.00 -2.64 -1.92
N ALA A 25 1.58 -2.22 -3.12
CA ALA A 25 1.75 -0.85 -3.59
C ALA A 25 1.03 0.16 -2.67
N MET A 26 -0.20 -0.16 -2.24
CA MET A 26 -0.93 0.68 -1.28
C MET A 26 -0.19 0.80 0.05
N LEU A 27 0.40 -0.30 0.54
CA LEU A 27 1.12 -0.30 1.80
C LEU A 27 2.55 0.26 1.73
N ALA A 28 3.15 0.35 0.53
CA ALA A 28 4.51 0.84 0.33
C ALA A 28 4.71 2.29 0.82
N HIS A 29 3.63 3.07 0.97
CA HIS A 29 3.66 4.42 1.52
C HIS A 29 3.82 4.45 3.06
N TYR A 30 3.59 3.34 3.75
CA TYR A 30 3.64 3.25 5.21
C TYR A 30 4.89 2.48 5.66
N ASP A 31 5.88 3.23 6.16
CA ASP A 31 7.14 2.69 6.69
C ASP A 31 6.96 1.95 8.03
N ALA A 32 6.08 2.45 8.89
CA ALA A 32 5.87 1.87 10.21
C ALA A 32 4.87 0.71 10.14
N PRO A 33 5.18 -0.47 10.74
CA PRO A 33 4.24 -1.58 10.84
C PRO A 33 2.90 -1.18 11.49
N ALA A 34 2.94 -0.28 12.48
CA ALA A 34 1.75 0.26 13.12
C ALA A 34 0.85 1.03 12.14
N SER A 35 1.43 1.87 11.28
CA SER A 35 0.68 2.63 10.28
C SER A 35 0.08 1.73 9.20
N ARG A 36 0.81 0.69 8.76
CA ARG A 36 0.30 -0.33 7.82
C ARG A 36 -0.93 -1.04 8.39
N ARG A 37 -0.85 -1.48 9.65
CA ARG A 37 -1.96 -2.14 10.36
C ARG A 37 -3.14 -1.20 10.57
N ALA A 38 -2.90 0.05 10.97
CA ALA A 38 -3.96 1.05 11.12
C ALA A 38 -4.69 1.30 9.79
N PHE A 39 -3.94 1.41 8.69
CA PHE A 39 -4.52 1.52 7.35
C PHE A 39 -5.36 0.31 6.97
N ALA A 40 -4.83 -0.91 7.16
CA ALA A 40 -5.56 -2.15 6.88
C ALA A 40 -6.86 -2.25 7.68
N LEU A 41 -6.82 -1.92 8.98
CA LEU A 41 -7.99 -1.89 9.86
C LEU A 41 -9.03 -0.86 9.39
N GLY A 42 -8.61 0.35 9.03
CA GLY A 42 -9.50 1.39 8.51
C GLY A 42 -10.17 0.98 7.21
N LEU A 43 -9.42 0.36 6.28
CA LEU A 43 -9.97 -0.15 5.03
C LEU A 43 -10.99 -1.26 5.26
N MET A 44 -10.70 -2.22 6.15
CA MET A 44 -11.66 -3.27 6.52
C MET A 44 -12.93 -2.70 7.15
N ALA A 45 -12.80 -1.75 8.07
CA ALA A 45 -13.95 -1.10 8.70
C ALA A 45 -14.85 -0.41 7.66
N ALA A 46 -14.26 0.34 6.73
CA ALA A 46 -14.99 1.01 5.65
C ALA A 46 -15.70 0.01 4.72
N SER A 47 -15.05 -1.11 4.35
CA SER A 47 -15.67 -2.15 3.52
C SER A 47 -16.82 -2.85 4.25
N ILE A 48 -16.70 -3.11 5.55
CA ILE A 48 -17.79 -3.68 6.37
C ILE A 48 -18.96 -2.71 6.46
N GLU A 49 -18.70 -1.44 6.79
CA GLU A 49 -19.75 -0.42 6.88
C GLU A 49 -20.50 -0.27 5.55
N SER A 50 -19.76 -0.21 4.44
CA SER A 50 -20.35 -0.17 3.10
C SER A 50 -21.29 -1.35 2.83
N THR A 51 -20.88 -2.56 3.22
CA THR A 51 -21.67 -3.79 3.02
C THR A 51 -22.94 -3.78 3.87
N LEU A 52 -22.83 -3.31 5.12
CA LEU A 52 -23.97 -3.25 6.04
C LEU A 52 -24.99 -2.19 5.63
N THR A 53 -24.53 -1.10 5.02
CA THR A 53 -25.38 0.02 4.59
C THR A 53 -25.92 -0.14 3.17
N GLY A 54 -25.40 -1.10 2.40
CA GLY A 54 -25.72 -1.27 0.99
C GLY A 54 -25.29 -0.06 0.15
N ALA A 55 -24.16 0.56 0.52
CA ALA A 55 -23.70 1.80 -0.10
C ALA A 55 -23.31 1.64 -1.58
N TYR A 56 -22.99 0.41 -2.02
CA TYR A 56 -22.61 0.11 -3.40
C TYR A 56 -23.37 -1.12 -3.93
N SER A 57 -23.25 -1.36 -5.23
CA SER A 57 -23.73 -2.62 -5.82
C SER A 57 -22.94 -3.81 -5.29
N GLN A 58 -23.53 -5.01 -5.33
CA GLN A 58 -22.87 -6.25 -4.87
C GLN A 58 -21.50 -6.49 -5.52
N ASP A 59 -21.34 -6.16 -6.81
CA ASP A 59 -20.07 -6.29 -7.51
C ASP A 59 -19.01 -5.34 -6.94
N ALA A 60 -19.39 -4.09 -6.68
CA ALA A 60 -18.50 -3.09 -6.11
C ALA A 60 -18.14 -3.42 -4.65
N GLU A 61 -19.07 -3.97 -3.87
CA GLU A 61 -18.81 -4.48 -2.52
C GLU A 61 -17.81 -5.65 -2.55
N THR A 62 -17.99 -6.59 -3.48
CA THR A 62 -17.07 -7.72 -3.66
C THR A 62 -15.65 -7.23 -3.97
N VAL A 63 -15.50 -6.28 -4.89
CA VAL A 63 -14.21 -5.67 -5.22
C VAL A 63 -13.59 -4.97 -4.00
N SER A 64 -14.39 -4.21 -3.24
CA SER A 64 -13.94 -3.53 -2.01
C SER A 64 -13.44 -4.51 -0.95
N LEU A 65 -14.21 -5.56 -0.66
CA LEU A 65 -13.85 -6.59 0.31
C LEU A 65 -12.59 -7.36 -0.10
N ARG A 66 -12.46 -7.73 -1.37
CA ARG A 66 -11.26 -8.40 -1.89
C ARG A 66 -10.02 -7.53 -1.76
N ARG A 67 -10.14 -6.23 -2.03
CA ARG A 67 -9.05 -5.25 -1.81
C ARG A 67 -8.67 -5.17 -0.33
N ALA A 68 -9.65 -5.08 0.57
CA ALA A 68 -9.40 -5.06 2.01
C ALA A 68 -8.69 -6.34 2.49
N LEU A 69 -9.13 -7.51 2.01
CA LEU A 69 -8.52 -8.79 2.31
C LEU A 69 -7.09 -8.88 1.78
N ALA A 70 -6.83 -8.40 0.56
CA ALA A 70 -5.48 -8.38 0.00
C ALA A 70 -4.53 -7.52 0.84
N VAL A 71 -4.97 -6.33 1.26
CA VAL A 71 -4.20 -5.46 2.17
C VAL A 71 -3.92 -6.16 3.50
N ALA A 72 -4.91 -6.82 4.10
CA ALA A 72 -4.71 -7.59 5.32
C ALA A 72 -3.73 -8.76 5.13
N ALA A 73 -3.76 -9.44 3.98
CA ALA A 73 -2.90 -10.59 3.69
C ALA A 73 -1.40 -10.24 3.58
N VAL A 74 -1.08 -8.99 3.21
CA VAL A 74 0.30 -8.51 3.04
C VAL A 74 0.74 -7.50 4.11
N VAL A 75 -0.09 -7.26 5.12
CA VAL A 75 0.13 -6.15 6.08
C VAL A 75 1.45 -6.26 6.86
N ASP A 76 1.80 -7.49 7.23
CA ASP A 76 3.02 -7.82 7.98
C ASP A 76 4.20 -8.22 7.07
N GLU A 77 4.03 -8.19 5.74
CA GLU A 77 5.16 -8.36 4.84
C GLU A 77 6.14 -7.18 5.02
N ILE A 78 7.43 -7.50 5.15
CA ILE A 78 8.50 -6.50 5.15
C ILE A 78 8.68 -6.07 3.70
N PRO A 79 8.36 -4.80 3.36
CA PRO A 79 8.52 -4.35 2.00
C PRO A 79 10.01 -4.16 1.68
N ASP A 80 10.34 -4.38 0.40
CA ASP A 80 11.64 -4.00 -0.11
C ASP A 80 11.87 -2.47 0.05
N ARG A 81 13.04 -2.08 0.58
CA ARG A 81 13.32 -0.68 0.92
C ARG A 81 13.34 0.20 -0.32
N ARG A 82 13.89 -0.28 -1.44
CA ARG A 82 13.90 0.46 -2.71
C ARG A 82 12.48 0.74 -3.18
N THR A 83 11.62 -0.27 -3.18
CA THR A 83 10.19 -0.16 -3.53
C THR A 83 9.47 0.92 -2.73
N VAL A 84 9.68 0.96 -1.41
CA VAL A 84 9.10 1.98 -0.53
C VAL A 84 9.60 3.38 -0.89
N LEU A 85 10.91 3.54 -1.02
CA LEU A 85 11.52 4.83 -1.34
C LEU A 85 11.06 5.35 -2.70
N THR A 86 10.98 4.49 -3.72
CA THR A 86 10.48 4.86 -5.05
C THR A 86 9.01 5.29 -5.02
N ALA A 87 8.15 4.56 -4.31
CA ALA A 87 6.73 4.92 -4.19
C ALA A 87 6.55 6.28 -3.48
N ARG A 88 7.30 6.51 -2.39
CA ARG A 88 7.26 7.77 -1.65
C ARG A 88 7.84 8.93 -2.46
N LEU A 89 8.88 8.69 -3.27
CA LEU A 89 9.45 9.70 -4.15
C LEU A 89 8.43 10.16 -5.19
N ALA A 90 7.78 9.22 -5.89
CA ALA A 90 6.77 9.53 -6.89
C ALA A 90 5.61 10.36 -6.30
N GLU A 91 5.20 10.04 -5.07
CA GLU A 91 4.20 10.82 -4.35
C GLU A 91 4.69 12.22 -3.98
N ALA A 92 5.91 12.35 -3.46
CA ALA A 92 6.48 13.64 -3.11
C ALA A 92 6.65 14.54 -4.34
N GLU A 93 7.07 13.98 -5.48
CA GLU A 93 7.19 14.71 -6.75
C GLU A 93 5.83 15.17 -7.27
N ARG A 94 4.82 14.30 -7.21
CA ARG A 94 3.44 14.65 -7.55
C ARG A 94 2.94 15.80 -6.68
N TYR A 95 3.14 15.75 -5.36
CA TYR A 95 2.68 16.83 -4.49
C TYR A 95 3.53 18.09 -4.56
N ALA A 96 4.81 18.02 -4.89
CA ALA A 96 5.63 19.20 -5.15
C ALA A 96 5.07 20.04 -6.29
N THR A 97 4.45 19.40 -7.29
CA THR A 97 3.81 20.09 -8.44
C THR A 97 2.36 20.48 -8.19
N THR A 98 1.62 19.71 -7.39
CA THR A 98 0.16 19.84 -7.25
C THR A 98 -0.31 20.45 -5.93
N SER A 99 0.51 20.42 -4.88
CA SER A 99 0.14 20.95 -3.57
C SER A 99 0.17 22.48 -3.58
N THR A 100 -0.94 23.09 -3.17
CA THR A 100 -1.06 24.55 -3.02
C THR A 100 -0.72 25.05 -1.62
N THR A 101 -0.58 24.13 -0.65
CA THR A 101 -0.42 24.48 0.77
C THR A 101 1.04 24.45 1.22
N VAL A 102 1.79 23.42 0.84
CA VAL A 102 3.19 23.23 1.27
C VAL A 102 4.09 22.66 0.15
N PRO A 103 4.11 23.24 -1.06
CA PRO A 103 4.87 22.70 -2.19
C PRO A 103 6.38 22.57 -1.91
N GLY A 104 6.97 23.53 -1.18
CA GLY A 104 8.38 23.49 -0.81
C GLY A 104 8.75 22.31 0.10
N TRP A 105 7.88 21.95 1.04
CA TRP A 105 8.10 20.78 1.90
C TRP A 105 8.14 19.49 1.09
N TRP A 106 7.24 19.33 0.11
CA TRP A 106 7.22 18.16 -0.76
C TRP A 106 8.45 18.09 -1.68
N ALA A 107 8.94 19.22 -2.18
CA ALA A 107 10.18 19.30 -2.94
C ALA A 107 11.41 18.88 -2.09
N ASP A 108 11.46 19.31 -0.83
CA ASP A 108 12.50 18.90 0.12
C ASP A 108 12.43 17.41 0.42
N GLN A 109 11.23 16.85 0.59
CA GLN A 109 11.04 15.41 0.79
C GLN A 109 11.51 14.61 -0.44
N ALA A 110 11.14 15.03 -1.65
CA ALA A 110 11.59 14.39 -2.88
C ALA A 110 13.13 14.39 -2.98
N THR A 111 13.77 15.50 -2.61
CA THR A 111 15.24 15.60 -2.60
C THR A 111 15.88 14.61 -1.62
N LYS A 112 15.35 14.49 -0.40
CA LYS A 112 15.84 13.51 0.59
C LYS A 112 15.67 12.08 0.11
N LEU A 113 14.51 11.75 -0.44
CA LEU A 113 14.21 10.40 -0.93
C LEU A 113 15.11 10.00 -2.12
N ARG A 114 15.44 10.93 -3.03
CA ARG A 114 16.44 10.68 -4.09
C ARG A 114 17.83 10.41 -3.53
N ALA A 115 18.25 11.16 -2.51
CA ALA A 115 19.55 10.93 -1.87
C ALA A 115 19.60 9.57 -1.16
N GLU A 116 18.52 9.17 -0.48
CA GLU A 116 18.42 7.84 0.15
C GLU A 116 18.46 6.72 -0.90
N LEU A 117 17.75 6.85 -2.03
CA LEU A 117 17.81 5.88 -3.13
C LEU A 117 19.23 5.77 -3.71
N THR A 118 19.88 6.91 -3.95
CA THR A 118 21.27 6.92 -4.45
C THR A 118 22.21 6.19 -3.48
N THR A 119 22.04 6.41 -2.18
CA THR A 119 22.83 5.72 -1.15
C THR A 119 22.58 4.21 -1.17
N LEU A 120 21.32 3.79 -1.32
CA LEU A 120 20.97 2.38 -1.43
C LEU A 120 21.59 1.73 -2.66
N ASP A 121 21.56 2.40 -3.82
CA ASP A 121 22.17 1.92 -5.07
C ASP A 121 23.68 1.72 -4.90
N THR A 122 24.39 2.69 -4.29
CA THR A 122 25.84 2.56 -4.05
C THR A 122 26.20 1.40 -3.10
N LEU A 123 25.37 1.12 -2.10
CA LEU A 123 25.62 0.03 -1.15
C LEU A 123 25.40 -1.36 -1.75
N GLU A 124 24.58 -1.46 -2.81
CA GLU A 124 24.33 -2.72 -3.51
C GLU A 124 25.38 -2.99 -4.59
N GLU A 125 26.02 -1.95 -5.17
CA GLU A 125 27.13 -2.11 -6.11
C GLU A 125 28.43 -2.61 -5.45
N ASP A 126 28.58 -2.38 -4.13
CA ASP A 126 29.75 -2.78 -3.34
C ASP A 126 29.66 -4.22 -2.75
N GLN A 127 28.58 -4.97 -3.03
CA GLN A 127 28.33 -6.34 -2.55
C GLN A 127 28.58 -7.41 -3.63
#